data_AF-A0A7S4MQ96-F1
#
_entry.id   AF-A0A7S4MQ96-F1
#
_cell.length_a   1.000
_cell.length_b   1.000
_cell.length_c   1.000
_cell.angle_alpha   90.00
_cell.angle_beta   90.00
_cell.angle_gamma   90.00
#
_symmetry.space_group_name_H-M   'P 1'
#
loop_
_entity.id
_entity.type
_entity.pdbx_description
1 polymer ?
#
loop_
_entity_poly.entity_id
_entity_poly.type
_entity_poly.pdbx_seq_one_letter_code
_entity_poly.pdbx_strand_id
1 'polypeptide(L)'
;WGFGGDGQLGHGNYQVQTLPALITALRGEHIIDVSCGNKHTAALTSGGDVYCWGDNSRGQLGLGDFRKQHTPRRVMELQGKMVLQISCGAYHTGCIIDDETVFTWGAGAAGRLGLDHEQDTPVPTAVESLEGKSIKSIQCFDEHTMAMTVPLGPASEGIFDSESQARLLQKVKELEVKLQREALKTEAAEARLDQSKSAFIEAEQNVARLQRQNDALLAERVDLYMKM
;
A
#
# COMPACT_ATOMS: atom_id res chain seq x y z
N TRP A 1 17.99 -16.92 18.80
CA TRP A 1 18.44 -17.78 19.91
C TRP A 1 18.95 -16.90 21.05
N GLY A 2 19.32 -17.47 22.18
CA GLY A 2 19.74 -16.74 23.38
C GLY A 2 18.73 -16.89 24.53
N PHE A 3 18.57 -15.83 25.32
CA PHE A 3 17.63 -15.79 26.43
C PHE A 3 16.18 -15.73 25.93
N GLY A 4 15.29 -16.52 26.56
CA GLY A 4 13.87 -16.61 26.17
C GLY A 4 12.88 -16.39 27.30
N GLY A 5 13.31 -15.91 28.47
CA GLY A 5 12.47 -15.84 29.67
C GLY A 5 11.24 -14.94 29.57
N ASP A 6 11.21 -14.00 28.62
CA ASP A 6 10.07 -13.14 28.33
C ASP A 6 9.28 -13.58 27.09
N GLY A 7 9.73 -14.65 26.43
CA GLY A 7 9.13 -15.17 25.20
C GLY A 7 9.67 -14.52 23.93
N GLN A 8 10.71 -13.67 24.02
CA GLN A 8 11.31 -12.93 22.89
C GLN A 8 11.90 -13.82 21.78
N LEU A 9 12.05 -15.13 22.03
CA LEU A 9 12.48 -16.07 20.99
C LEU A 9 11.34 -16.56 20.08
N GLY A 10 10.07 -16.39 20.49
CA GLY A 10 8.91 -16.67 19.63
C GLY A 10 8.57 -18.15 19.42
N HIS A 11 9.19 -19.08 20.16
CA HIS A 11 8.99 -20.54 19.98
C HIS A 11 7.79 -21.13 20.75
N GLY A 12 6.89 -20.30 21.29
CA GLY A 12 5.73 -20.76 22.05
C GLY A 12 6.04 -21.23 23.47
N ASN A 13 7.20 -20.84 24.00
CA ASN A 13 7.64 -21.15 25.35
C ASN A 13 8.64 -20.09 25.85
N TYR A 14 9.10 -20.23 27.10
CA TYR A 14 10.01 -19.29 27.76
C TYR A 14 11.44 -19.84 27.92
N GLN A 15 11.81 -20.86 27.16
CA GLN A 15 13.08 -21.57 27.32
C GLN A 15 14.22 -20.84 26.61
N VAL A 16 15.41 -20.94 27.18
CA VAL A 16 16.66 -20.51 26.53
C VAL A 16 16.93 -21.40 25.32
N GLN A 17 17.38 -20.80 24.22
CA GLN A 17 17.86 -21.54 23.05
C GLN A 17 19.35 -21.29 22.88
N THR A 18 20.18 -22.30 23.07
CA THR A 18 21.64 -22.18 22.90
C THR A 18 22.06 -22.28 21.43
N LEU A 19 21.17 -22.78 20.56
CA LEU A 19 21.38 -22.90 19.13
C LEU A 19 20.28 -22.15 18.36
N PRO A 20 20.56 -21.70 17.11
CA PRO A 20 19.52 -21.18 16.23
C PRO A 20 18.39 -22.19 16.03
N ALA A 21 17.15 -21.72 16.13
CA ALA A 21 15.95 -22.52 15.95
C ALA A 21 14.93 -21.77 15.09
N LEU A 22 14.16 -22.51 14.29
CA LEU A 22 13.11 -21.94 13.44
C LEU A 22 11.91 -21.49 14.29
N ILE A 23 11.40 -20.29 14.01
CA ILE A 23 10.12 -19.82 14.54
C ILE A 23 9.01 -20.34 13.63
N THR A 24 8.41 -21.49 13.99
CA THR A 24 7.38 -22.16 13.18
C THR A 24 6.12 -21.31 12.97
N ALA A 25 5.81 -20.42 13.91
CA ALA A 25 4.66 -19.51 13.82
C ALA A 25 4.73 -18.49 12.67
N LEU A 26 5.93 -18.21 12.14
CA LEU A 26 6.13 -17.32 10.98
C LEU A 26 6.32 -18.08 9.67
N ARG A 27 6.06 -19.40 9.66
CA ARG A 27 6.24 -20.20 8.46
C ARG A 27 5.22 -19.78 7.39
N GLY A 28 5.72 -19.40 6.22
CA GLY A 28 4.90 -18.91 5.11
C GLY A 28 4.90 -17.38 4.98
N GLU A 29 5.32 -16.68 6.03
CA GLU A 29 5.56 -15.24 5.98
C GLU A 29 6.93 -14.95 5.35
N HIS A 30 6.99 -13.99 4.44
CA HIS A 30 8.24 -13.53 3.85
C HIS A 30 8.82 -12.39 4.69
N ILE A 31 9.57 -12.74 5.73
CA ILE A 31 10.21 -11.78 6.64
C ILE A 31 11.40 -11.10 5.93
N ILE A 32 11.40 -9.77 5.90
CA ILE A 32 12.45 -8.95 5.27
C ILE A 32 13.28 -8.15 6.27
N ASP A 33 12.76 -7.92 7.48
CA ASP A 33 13.45 -7.20 8.53
C ASP A 33 13.04 -7.71 9.92
N VAL A 34 13.94 -7.61 10.88
CA VAL A 34 13.75 -8.01 12.29
C VAL A 34 14.44 -6.99 13.18
N SER A 35 13.71 -6.51 14.19
CA SER A 35 14.25 -5.60 15.20
C SER A 35 14.08 -6.19 16.60
N CYS A 36 15.10 -6.06 17.43
CA CYS A 36 15.13 -6.61 18.79
C CYS A 36 15.25 -5.48 19.80
N GLY A 37 14.28 -5.37 20.69
CA GLY A 37 14.39 -4.53 21.87
C GLY A 37 15.06 -5.28 23.03
N ASN A 38 14.91 -4.77 24.26
CA ASN A 38 15.51 -5.40 25.44
C ASN A 38 14.93 -6.81 25.68
N LYS A 39 13.60 -6.92 25.64
CA LYS A 39 12.86 -8.15 25.95
C LYS A 39 11.73 -8.47 24.97
N HIS A 40 11.68 -7.77 23.84
CA HIS A 40 10.68 -7.97 22.80
C HIS A 40 11.35 -7.98 21.42
N THR A 41 10.64 -8.51 20.45
CA THR A 41 11.10 -8.63 19.07
C THR A 41 9.96 -8.26 18.14
N ALA A 42 10.30 -7.54 17.07
CA ALA A 42 9.41 -7.25 15.97
C ALA A 42 9.99 -7.83 14.68
N ALA A 43 9.12 -8.27 13.77
CA ALA A 43 9.47 -8.69 12.43
C ALA A 43 8.53 -8.04 11.41
N LEU A 44 9.10 -7.69 10.26
CA LEU A 44 8.41 -7.06 9.15
C LEU A 44 8.40 -8.00 7.95
N THR A 45 7.23 -8.16 7.34
CA THR A 45 7.07 -8.92 6.11
C THR A 45 7.26 -8.04 4.87
N SER A 46 7.53 -8.66 3.72
CA SER A 46 7.56 -7.95 2.42
C SER A 46 6.20 -7.35 2.02
N GLY A 47 5.11 -7.75 2.67
CA GLY A 47 3.78 -7.19 2.45
C GLY A 47 3.45 -6.00 3.37
N GLY A 48 4.41 -5.52 4.16
CA GLY A 48 4.20 -4.41 5.11
C GLY A 48 3.61 -4.82 6.46
N ASP A 49 3.31 -6.11 6.67
CA ASP A 49 2.76 -6.59 7.93
C ASP A 49 3.83 -6.68 9.03
N VAL A 50 3.46 -6.25 10.24
CA VAL A 50 4.31 -6.26 11.44
C VAL A 50 3.83 -7.31 12.44
N TYR A 51 4.77 -8.11 12.92
CA TYR A 51 4.57 -9.09 13.99
C TYR A 51 5.43 -8.71 15.19
N CYS A 52 4.85 -8.71 16.38
CA CYS A 52 5.55 -8.42 17.64
C CYS A 52 5.36 -9.57 18.65
N TRP A 53 6.39 -9.85 19.46
CA TRP A 53 6.33 -10.80 20.57
C TRP A 53 7.40 -10.53 21.64
N GLY A 54 7.31 -11.20 22.77
CA GLY A 54 8.15 -11.05 23.96
C GLY A 54 7.43 -10.32 25.09
N ASP A 55 8.18 -9.55 25.88
CA ASP A 55 7.64 -8.69 26.93
C ASP A 55 6.69 -7.64 26.37
N ASN A 56 5.63 -7.35 27.11
CA ASN A 56 4.64 -6.31 26.78
C ASN A 56 4.27 -5.46 28.00
N SER A 57 5.11 -5.44 29.03
CA SER A 57 4.81 -4.75 30.30
C SER A 57 4.53 -3.25 30.15
N ARG A 58 4.95 -2.64 29.03
CA ARG A 58 4.79 -1.23 28.68
C ARG A 58 3.96 -1.03 27.40
N GLY A 59 3.34 -2.08 26.87
CA GLY A 59 2.57 -2.00 25.63
C GLY A 59 3.43 -2.03 24.36
N GLN A 60 4.72 -2.37 24.47
CA GLN A 60 5.69 -2.31 23.36
C GLN A 60 5.41 -3.28 22.20
N LEU A 61 4.47 -4.22 22.37
CA LEU A 61 4.02 -5.10 21.29
C LEU A 61 2.95 -4.46 20.39
N GLY A 62 2.28 -3.38 20.83
CA GLY A 62 1.29 -2.66 20.02
C GLY A 62 -0.04 -3.40 19.85
N LEU A 63 -0.37 -4.33 20.74
CA LEU A 63 -1.55 -5.22 20.61
C LEU A 63 -2.80 -4.69 21.34
N GLY A 64 -2.79 -3.43 21.78
CA GLY A 64 -3.89 -2.83 22.55
C GLY A 64 -3.99 -3.34 24.00
N ASP A 65 -3.00 -4.08 24.48
CA ASP A 65 -2.92 -4.58 25.86
C ASP A 65 -1.48 -4.59 26.38
N PHE A 66 -1.30 -5.05 27.63
CA PHE A 66 0.00 -5.15 28.32
C PHE A 66 0.42 -6.62 28.57
N ARG A 67 -0.12 -7.58 27.81
CA ARG A 67 0.15 -9.02 28.00
C ARG A 67 1.30 -9.47 27.12
N LYS A 68 2.32 -10.09 27.74
CA LYS A 68 3.45 -10.70 27.04
C LYS A 68 2.99 -11.80 26.06
N GLN A 69 3.75 -11.99 24.99
CA GLN A 69 3.48 -12.99 23.95
C GLN A 69 4.71 -13.85 23.74
N HIS A 70 4.58 -15.18 23.86
CA HIS A 70 5.70 -16.11 23.59
C HIS A 70 5.69 -16.65 22.14
N THR A 71 4.75 -16.19 21.33
CA THR A 71 4.65 -16.46 19.89
C THR A 71 4.41 -15.15 19.15
N PRO A 72 4.97 -14.98 17.94
CA PRO A 72 4.68 -13.85 17.07
C PRO A 72 3.19 -13.57 16.93
N ARG A 73 2.81 -12.30 17.14
CA ARG A 73 1.44 -11.80 17.00
C ARG A 73 1.44 -10.64 16.03
N ARG A 74 0.58 -10.70 15.01
CA ARG A 74 0.38 -9.58 14.08
C ARG A 74 -0.22 -8.38 14.81
N VAL A 75 0.32 -7.20 14.53
CA VAL A 75 -0.17 -5.90 15.00
C VAL A 75 -1.27 -5.44 14.05
N MET A 76 -2.54 -5.57 14.46
CA MET A 76 -3.69 -5.39 13.56
C MET A 76 -3.97 -3.92 13.26
N GLU A 77 -3.57 -3.02 14.15
CA GLU A 77 -3.69 -1.57 14.03
C GLU A 77 -2.88 -1.01 12.85
N LEU A 78 -1.87 -1.74 12.38
CA LEU A 78 -1.09 -1.40 11.18
C LEU A 78 -1.58 -2.11 9.91
N GLN A 79 -2.66 -2.91 9.99
CA GLN A 79 -3.16 -3.65 8.84
C GLN A 79 -3.54 -2.70 7.69
N GLY A 80 -3.04 -3.01 6.50
CA GLY A 80 -3.27 -2.21 5.29
C GLY A 80 -2.35 -1.00 5.14
N LYS A 81 -1.46 -0.73 6.11
CA LYS A 81 -0.37 0.24 5.98
C LYS A 81 0.87 -0.47 5.47
N MET A 82 1.56 0.12 4.50
CA MET A 82 2.79 -0.45 3.97
C MET A 82 3.98 -0.03 4.81
N VAL A 83 4.28 -0.80 5.85
CA VAL A 83 5.43 -0.54 6.72
C VAL A 83 6.73 -0.81 5.95
N LEU A 84 7.63 0.18 5.93
CA LEU A 84 8.91 0.11 5.21
C LEU A 84 10.08 -0.24 6.13
N GLN A 85 10.01 0.16 7.40
CA GLN A 85 11.06 -0.09 8.38
C GLN A 85 10.45 -0.20 9.78
N ILE A 86 11.00 -1.10 10.59
CA ILE A 86 10.68 -1.26 12.01
C ILE A 86 11.92 -1.02 12.88
N SER A 87 11.75 -0.47 14.07
CA SER A 87 12.83 -0.29 15.04
C SER A 87 12.34 -0.49 16.46
N CYS A 88 12.98 -1.38 17.20
CA CYS A 88 12.73 -1.62 18.61
C CYS A 88 13.79 -0.93 19.48
N GLY A 89 13.32 -0.10 20.40
CA GLY A 89 14.11 0.42 21.51
C GLY A 89 14.07 -0.52 22.72
N ALA A 90 14.45 -0.03 23.91
CA ALA A 90 14.44 -0.91 25.10
C ALA A 90 13.03 -1.39 25.46
N TYR A 91 12.07 -0.47 25.51
CA TYR A 91 10.68 -0.71 25.92
C TYR A 91 9.65 -0.03 24.99
N HIS A 92 10.03 0.33 23.78
CA HIS A 92 9.15 0.92 22.79
C HIS A 92 9.51 0.43 21.39
N THR A 93 8.57 0.54 20.47
CA THR A 93 8.75 0.21 19.06
C THR A 93 8.31 1.41 18.23
N GLY A 94 9.01 1.64 17.13
CA GLY A 94 8.64 2.60 16.11
C GLY A 94 8.68 1.97 14.72
N CYS A 95 7.90 2.53 13.81
CA CYS A 95 7.97 2.18 12.40
C CYS A 95 7.68 3.40 11.51
N ILE A 96 8.08 3.29 10.25
CA ILE A 96 7.73 4.25 9.21
C ILE A 96 7.04 3.50 8.06
N ILE A 97 6.01 4.13 7.50
CA ILE A 97 5.24 3.57 6.37
C ILE A 97 5.56 4.30 5.06
N ASP A 98 4.97 3.85 3.96
CA ASP A 98 5.23 4.32 2.59
C ASP A 98 4.89 5.79 2.34
N ASP A 99 3.94 6.35 3.07
CA ASP A 99 3.63 7.79 3.07
C ASP A 99 4.53 8.63 3.98
N GLU A 100 5.60 8.04 4.52
CA GLU A 100 6.56 8.65 5.45
C GLU A 100 5.99 8.96 6.85
N THR A 101 4.76 8.54 7.17
CA THR A 101 4.20 8.64 8.52
C THR A 101 4.96 7.72 9.48
N VAL A 102 5.34 8.29 10.62
CA VAL A 102 5.99 7.58 11.72
C VAL A 102 4.95 7.19 12.76
N PHE A 103 4.97 5.93 13.18
CA PHE A 103 4.20 5.42 14.31
C PHE A 103 5.13 5.00 15.43
N THR A 104 4.75 5.27 16.69
CA THR A 104 5.46 4.81 17.89
C THR A 104 4.47 4.25 18.92
N TRP A 105 4.92 3.28 19.71
CA TRP A 105 4.15 2.68 20.81
C TRP A 105 5.07 2.02 21.85
N GLY A 106 4.53 1.74 23.04
CA GLY A 106 5.24 1.19 24.17
C GLY A 106 5.43 2.20 25.31
N ALA A 107 6.58 2.15 25.98
CA ALA A 107 6.88 3.01 27.11
C ALA A 107 6.91 4.49 26.73
N GLY A 108 6.21 5.33 27.48
CA GLY A 108 6.12 6.78 27.23
C GLY A 108 7.16 7.63 27.96
N ALA A 109 7.77 7.09 29.02
CA ALA A 109 8.69 7.82 29.90
C ALA A 109 9.83 8.52 29.12
N ALA A 110 10.19 9.73 29.56
CA ALA A 110 11.17 10.61 28.89
C ALA A 110 10.70 11.11 27.50
N GLY A 111 9.42 10.99 27.18
CA GLY A 111 8.85 11.45 25.92
C GLY A 111 9.31 10.64 24.71
N ARG A 112 9.84 9.43 24.91
CA ARG A 112 10.50 8.63 23.86
C ARG A 112 9.62 8.27 22.66
N LEU A 113 8.30 8.37 22.83
CA LEU A 113 7.32 8.15 21.76
C LEU A 113 7.08 9.38 20.88
N GLY A 114 7.39 10.60 21.36
CA GLY A 114 7.15 11.84 20.60
C GLY A 114 5.68 12.27 20.50
N LEU A 115 4.80 11.76 21.39
CA LEU A 115 3.35 11.97 21.36
C LEU A 115 2.86 13.15 22.23
N ASP A 116 3.77 14.09 22.57
CA ASP A 116 3.49 15.23 23.46
C ASP A 116 3.00 14.84 24.89
N HIS A 117 3.32 13.63 25.32
CA HIS A 117 3.09 13.15 26.67
C HIS A 117 4.04 12.00 27.03
N GLU A 118 4.09 11.63 28.31
CA GLU A 118 4.95 10.55 28.82
C GLU A 118 4.20 9.25 29.18
N GLN A 119 2.93 9.13 28.79
CA GLN A 119 2.12 7.94 29.07
C GLN A 119 2.48 6.76 28.16
N ASP A 120 2.50 5.55 28.74
CA ASP A 120 2.65 4.31 27.99
C ASP A 120 1.49 4.13 27.01
N THR A 121 1.80 3.78 25.77
CA THR A 121 0.83 3.72 24.66
C THR A 121 0.83 2.31 24.06
N PRO A 122 -0.19 1.46 24.30
CA PRO A 122 -0.17 0.05 23.90
C PRO A 122 -0.63 -0.21 22.46
N VAL A 123 -0.84 0.85 21.68
CA VAL A 123 -1.24 0.79 20.26
C VAL A 123 -0.32 1.68 19.43
N PRO A 124 -0.01 1.32 18.17
CA PRO A 124 0.69 2.21 17.26
C PRO A 124 -0.02 3.56 17.10
N THR A 125 0.65 4.65 17.46
CA THR A 125 0.11 6.00 17.36
C THR A 125 1.00 6.86 16.48
N ALA A 126 0.39 7.64 15.59
CA ALA A 126 1.12 8.52 14.67
C ALA A 126 1.81 9.66 15.43
N VAL A 127 3.06 9.96 15.06
CA VAL A 127 3.82 11.07 15.62
C VAL A 127 3.53 12.34 14.81
N GLU A 128 2.42 13.01 15.13
CA GLU A 128 1.91 14.16 14.36
C GLU A 128 2.91 15.34 14.28
N SER A 129 3.80 15.48 15.26
CA SER A 129 4.85 16.51 15.26
C SER A 129 5.88 16.36 14.11
N LEU A 130 5.90 15.20 13.42
CA LEU A 130 6.71 14.93 12.23
C LEU A 130 5.96 15.17 10.91
N GLU A 131 4.67 15.51 10.94
CA GLU A 131 3.89 15.77 9.73
C GLU A 131 4.53 16.88 8.87
N GLY A 132 4.54 16.65 7.55
CA GLY A 132 5.17 17.55 6.58
C GLY A 132 6.70 17.50 6.52
N LYS A 133 7.36 16.67 7.34
CA LYS A 133 8.80 16.41 7.24
C LYS A 133 9.04 15.19 6.37
N SER A 134 10.05 15.22 5.49
CA SER A 134 10.38 14.05 4.67
C SER A 134 11.24 13.05 5.46
N ILE A 135 10.58 12.19 6.24
CA ILE A 135 11.24 11.19 7.07
C ILE A 135 11.65 10.00 6.19
N LYS A 136 12.90 9.56 6.31
CA LYS A 136 13.44 8.43 5.54
C LYS A 136 13.82 7.23 6.38
N SER A 137 14.09 7.44 7.67
CA SER A 137 14.34 6.34 8.58
C SER A 137 14.05 6.73 10.03
N ILE A 138 13.79 5.71 10.84
CA ILE A 138 13.60 5.81 12.28
C ILE A 138 14.59 4.88 13.01
N GLN A 139 15.09 5.29 14.16
CA GLN A 139 15.88 4.45 15.06
C GLN A 139 15.43 4.68 16.51
N CYS A 140 14.99 3.60 17.14
CA CYS A 140 14.58 3.55 18.54
C CYS A 140 15.74 3.00 19.39
N PHE A 141 16.10 3.72 20.44
CA PHE A 141 17.20 3.35 21.35
C PHE A 141 16.64 3.03 22.74
N ASP A 142 17.45 3.17 23.79
CA ASP A 142 17.00 2.88 25.15
C ASP A 142 15.81 3.78 25.55
N GLU A 143 16.04 5.09 25.57
CA GLU A 143 15.06 6.10 26.01
C GLU A 143 14.83 7.24 25.02
N HIS A 144 15.34 7.13 23.79
CA HIS A 144 15.14 8.15 22.76
C HIS A 144 14.87 7.53 21.39
N THR A 145 14.20 8.30 20.55
CA THR A 145 13.90 7.97 19.15
C THR A 145 14.52 9.02 18.27
N MET A 146 15.22 8.59 17.22
CA MET A 146 15.73 9.46 16.16
C MET A 146 14.95 9.23 14.88
N ALA A 147 14.62 10.31 14.19
CA ALA A 147 14.07 10.27 12.83
C ALA A 147 15.02 11.02 11.91
N MET A 148 15.47 10.38 10.82
CA MET A 148 16.32 11.01 9.83
C MET A 148 15.46 11.59 8.71
N THR A 149 15.60 12.89 8.49
CA THR A 149 15.12 13.54 7.27
C THR A 149 16.24 13.63 6.25
N VAL A 150 15.92 13.51 4.98
CA VAL A 150 16.80 14.06 3.94
C VAL A 150 16.47 15.55 3.79
N PRO A 151 17.47 16.45 3.82
CA PRO A 151 17.22 17.83 3.47
C PRO A 151 16.60 17.85 2.09
N LEU A 152 15.40 18.40 2.02
CA LEU A 152 14.87 18.98 0.83
C LEU A 152 15.93 19.99 0.35
N GLY A 153 16.74 19.63 -0.65
CA GLY A 153 17.75 20.52 -1.22
C GLY A 153 17.13 21.84 -1.72
N PRO A 154 17.93 22.80 -2.20
CA PRO A 154 17.40 24.07 -2.72
C PRO A 154 16.37 23.91 -3.87
N ALA A 155 16.25 22.73 -4.48
CA ALA A 155 15.18 22.39 -5.42
C ALA A 155 13.78 22.20 -4.79
N SER A 156 13.68 22.12 -3.47
CA SER A 156 12.43 21.78 -2.74
C SER A 156 11.94 22.87 -1.80
N GLU A 157 12.72 23.92 -1.54
CA GLU A 157 12.16 25.19 -1.05
C GLU A 157 11.28 25.86 -2.12
N GLY A 158 11.52 25.57 -3.40
CA GLY A 158 10.70 26.02 -4.53
C GLY A 158 9.49 25.13 -4.85
N ILE A 159 9.01 24.29 -3.93
CA ILE A 159 7.77 23.50 -4.13
C ILE A 159 6.66 23.94 -3.16
N PHE A 160 7.00 24.59 -2.05
CA PHE A 160 6.05 25.07 -1.05
C PHE A 160 5.83 26.59 -1.03
N ASP A 161 6.44 27.35 -1.95
CA ASP A 161 6.01 28.73 -2.17
C ASP A 161 4.64 28.76 -2.89
N SER A 162 3.87 29.83 -2.64
CA SER A 162 2.54 30.03 -3.24
C SER A 162 2.56 29.99 -4.78
N GLU A 163 3.69 30.31 -5.39
CA GLU A 163 3.86 30.35 -6.85
C GLU A 163 3.98 28.93 -7.43
N SER A 164 4.60 28.02 -6.70
CA SER A 164 4.84 26.63 -7.09
C SER A 164 3.61 25.76 -6.84
N GLN A 165 2.87 26.05 -5.76
CA GLN A 165 1.49 25.53 -5.60
C GLN A 165 0.59 26.02 -6.74
N ALA A 166 0.65 27.30 -7.11
CA ALA A 166 -0.12 27.83 -8.24
C ALA A 166 0.26 27.17 -9.57
N ARG A 167 1.56 26.91 -9.81
CA ARG A 167 2.05 26.16 -10.99
C ARG A 167 1.54 24.72 -11.02
N LEU A 168 1.55 24.01 -9.88
CA LEU A 168 1.03 22.65 -9.77
C LEU A 168 -0.49 22.62 -10.00
N LEU A 169 -1.25 23.51 -9.36
CA LEU A 169 -2.70 23.66 -9.58
C LEU A 169 -3.02 23.99 -11.05
N GLN A 170 -2.23 24.85 -11.68
CA GLN A 170 -2.37 25.15 -13.09
C GLN A 170 -2.12 23.90 -13.95
N LYS A 171 -1.11 23.11 -13.62
CA LYS A 171 -0.78 21.89 -14.34
C LYS A 171 -1.82 20.78 -14.15
N VAL A 172 -2.42 20.67 -12.96
CA VAL A 172 -3.55 19.77 -12.69
C VAL A 172 -4.76 20.19 -13.54
N LYS A 173 -5.12 21.47 -13.55
CA LYS A 173 -6.22 21.98 -14.40
C LYS A 173 -5.98 21.74 -15.89
N GLU A 174 -4.74 21.92 -16.36
CA GLU A 174 -4.37 21.62 -17.75
C GLU A 174 -4.51 20.12 -18.08
N LEU A 175 -4.14 19.24 -17.15
CA LEU A 175 -4.28 17.80 -17.30
C LEU A 175 -5.75 17.37 -17.28
N GLU A 176 -6.59 17.95 -16.42
CA GLU A 176 -8.04 17.72 -16.41
C GLU A 176 -8.68 18.10 -17.74
N VAL A 177 -8.32 19.26 -18.31
CA VAL A 177 -8.81 19.70 -19.62
C VAL A 177 -8.32 18.76 -20.73
N LYS A 178 -7.06 18.29 -20.66
CA LYS A 178 -6.55 17.30 -21.63
C LYS A 178 -7.31 15.98 -21.54
N LEU A 179 -7.57 15.50 -20.34
CA LEU A 179 -8.32 14.27 -20.10
C LEU A 179 -9.76 14.38 -20.64
N GLN A 180 -10.44 15.51 -20.40
CA GLN A 180 -11.77 15.77 -20.95
C GLN A 180 -11.78 15.82 -22.49
N ARG A 181 -10.75 16.42 -23.11
CA ARG A 181 -10.59 16.45 -24.57
C ARG A 181 -10.32 15.07 -25.16
N GLU A 182 -9.54 14.24 -24.48
CA GLU A 182 -9.33 12.85 -24.91
C GLU A 182 -10.62 12.05 -24.80
N ALA A 183 -11.36 12.16 -23.70
CA ALA A 183 -12.66 11.51 -23.53
C ALA A 183 -13.63 11.83 -24.70
N LEU A 184 -13.75 13.11 -25.07
CA LEU A 184 -14.55 13.58 -26.21
C LEU A 184 -14.09 13.00 -27.56
N LYS A 185 -12.78 12.80 -27.76
CA LYS A 185 -12.26 12.16 -28.98
C LYS A 185 -12.66 10.69 -29.06
N THR A 186 -12.62 9.97 -27.93
CA THR A 186 -13.06 8.57 -27.84
C THR A 186 -14.55 8.44 -28.16
N GLU A 187 -15.40 9.28 -27.56
CA GLU A 187 -16.84 9.27 -27.81
C GLU A 187 -17.16 9.59 -29.29
N ALA A 188 -16.47 10.57 -29.88
CA ALA A 188 -16.61 10.87 -31.31
C ALA A 188 -16.10 9.73 -32.22
N ALA A 189 -15.08 8.97 -31.79
CA ALA A 189 -14.60 7.82 -32.53
C ALA A 189 -15.59 6.65 -32.46
N GLU A 190 -16.20 6.40 -31.29
CA GLU A 190 -17.25 5.41 -31.10
C GLU A 190 -18.49 5.72 -31.95
N ALA A 191 -18.94 6.98 -31.97
CA ALA A 191 -20.06 7.40 -32.81
C ALA A 191 -19.81 7.16 -34.32
N ARG A 192 -18.58 7.44 -34.80
CA ARG A 192 -18.20 7.16 -36.20
C ARG A 192 -18.17 5.66 -36.51
N LEU A 193 -17.72 4.85 -35.55
CA LEU A 193 -17.71 3.41 -35.69
C LEU A 193 -19.14 2.86 -35.79
N ASP A 194 -20.07 3.35 -34.98
CA ASP A 194 -21.47 2.92 -35.03
C ASP A 194 -22.19 3.37 -36.30
N GLN A 195 -21.87 4.57 -36.81
CA GLN A 195 -22.36 5.01 -38.10
C GLN A 195 -21.83 4.13 -39.24
N SER A 196 -20.55 3.71 -39.16
CA SER A 196 -19.95 2.79 -40.14
C SER A 196 -20.54 1.39 -40.08
N LYS A 197 -20.81 0.85 -38.88
CA LYS A 197 -21.52 -0.43 -38.71
C LYS A 197 -22.93 -0.38 -39.31
N SER A 198 -23.65 0.71 -39.09
CA SER A 198 -25.00 0.90 -39.63
C SER A 198 -24.99 0.92 -41.16
N ALA A 199 -24.05 1.66 -41.75
CA ALA A 199 -23.86 1.68 -43.21
C ALA A 199 -23.46 0.31 -43.78
N PHE A 200 -22.64 -0.45 -43.05
CA PHE A 200 -22.25 -1.81 -43.44
C PHE A 200 -23.46 -2.77 -43.45
N ILE A 201 -24.30 -2.73 -42.42
CA ILE A 201 -25.53 -3.53 -42.35
C ILE A 201 -26.47 -3.19 -43.52
N GLU A 202 -26.64 -1.90 -43.83
CA GLU A 202 -27.47 -1.47 -44.96
C GLU A 202 -26.90 -1.97 -46.31
N ALA A 203 -25.58 -1.92 -46.48
CA ALA A 203 -24.92 -2.47 -47.67
C ALA A 203 -25.15 -3.98 -47.80
N GLU A 204 -25.02 -4.75 -46.72
CA GLU A 204 -25.31 -6.19 -46.72
C GLU A 204 -26.76 -6.49 -47.10
N GLN A 205 -27.72 -5.73 -46.55
CA GLN A 205 -29.14 -5.86 -46.90
C GLN A 205 -29.40 -5.57 -48.38
N ASN A 206 -28.72 -4.57 -48.94
CA ASN A 206 -28.82 -4.23 -50.37
C ASN A 206 -28.22 -5.33 -51.26
N VAL A 207 -27.06 -5.90 -50.90
CA VAL A 207 -26.47 -7.04 -51.63
C VAL A 207 -27.43 -8.23 -51.63
N ALA A 208 -27.99 -8.59 -50.48
CA ALA A 208 -28.95 -9.69 -50.35
C ALA A 208 -30.26 -9.44 -51.13
N ARG A 209 -30.68 -8.18 -51.27
CA ARG A 209 -31.83 -7.80 -52.11
C ARG A 209 -31.52 -7.95 -53.60
N LEU A 210 -30.36 -7.49 -54.05
CA LEU A 210 -29.92 -7.60 -55.45
C LEU A 210 -29.73 -9.06 -55.87
N GLN A 211 -29.16 -9.90 -55.00
CA GLN A 211 -29.06 -11.35 -55.24
C GLN A 211 -30.43 -11.97 -55.48
N ARG A 212 -31.40 -11.71 -54.60
CA ARG A 212 -32.78 -12.21 -54.76
C ARG A 212 -33.44 -11.73 -56.06
N GLN A 213 -33.21 -10.48 -56.47
CA GLN A 213 -33.73 -9.97 -57.75
C GLN A 213 -33.08 -10.68 -58.95
N ASN A 214 -31.78 -10.95 -58.88
CA ASN A 214 -31.05 -11.64 -59.94
C ASN A 214 -31.51 -13.11 -60.07
N ASP A 215 -31.69 -13.80 -58.94
CA ASP A 215 -32.21 -15.17 -58.90
C ASP A 215 -33.64 -15.25 -59.47
N ALA A 216 -34.49 -14.26 -59.17
CA ALA A 216 -35.84 -14.18 -59.73
C ALA A 216 -35.83 -13.96 -61.25
N LEU A 217 -34.99 -13.06 -61.75
CA LEU A 217 -34.82 -12.82 -63.20
C LEU A 217 -34.27 -14.05 -63.94
N LEU A 218 -33.34 -14.79 -63.30
CA LEU A 218 -32.84 -16.05 -63.83
C LEU A 218 -33.96 -17.09 -63.91
N ALA A 219 -34.78 -17.22 -62.87
CA ALA A 219 -35.93 -18.12 -62.87
C ALA A 219 -36.94 -17.78 -63.97
N GLU A 220 -37.25 -16.49 -64.16
CA GLU A 220 -38.15 -16.03 -65.22
C GLU A 220 -37.59 -16.33 -66.62
N ARG A 221 -36.28 -16.11 -66.85
CA ARG A 221 -35.62 -16.49 -68.11
C ARG A 221 -35.70 -18.00 -68.37
N VAL A 222 -35.46 -18.83 -67.35
CA VAL A 222 -35.53 -20.29 -67.48
C VAL A 222 -36.95 -20.75 -67.83
N ASP A 223 -37.97 -20.19 -67.18
CA ASP A 223 -39.37 -20.52 -67.47
C ASP A 223 -39.78 -20.12 -68.90
N LEU A 224 -39.25 -18.99 -69.39
CA LEU A 224 -39.46 -18.52 -70.77
C LEU A 224 -38.80 -19.45 -71.81
N TYR A 225 -37.60 -19.97 -71.52
CA TYR A 225 -36.94 -20.97 -72.39
C TYR A 225 -37.66 -22.33 -72.42
N MET A 226 -38.33 -22.73 -71.34
CA MET A 226 -39.04 -24.03 -71.27
C MET A 226 -40.43 -24.00 -71.94
N LYS A 227 -40.95 -22.81 -72.28
CA LYS A 227 -42.23 -22.60 -72.98
C LYS A 227 -42.09 -22.46 -74.50
N MET A 228 -40.87 -22.45 -75.04
CA MET A 228 -40.55 -22.48 -76.47
C MET A 228 -40.29 -23.90 -76.96
#